data_AF-A0AAN7TDN4-F1
#
_entry.id   AF-A0AAN7TDN4-F1
#
_cell.length_a   1.000
_cell.length_b   1.000
_cell.length_c   1.000
_cell.angle_alpha   90.00
_cell.angle_beta   90.00
_cell.angle_gamma   90.00
#
_symmetry.space_group_name_H-M   'P 1'
#
loop_
_entity.id
_entity.type
_entity.pdbx_description
1 polymer ?
#
loop_
_entity_poly.entity_id
_entity_poly.type
_entity_poly.pdbx_seq_one_letter_code
_entity_poly.pdbx_strand_id
1 'polypeptide(L)'
;MNGMPDMPINVQVDPNEDTEWNDILRKHKIIPEKPPSPTPAIEEAILQARELAHEHRLEGKDLDELDELEDEEDEAFLDSYRQKRLGELQTIQTASVYNQVYQIQKPEYSKEVTEESQKTTVLVLLVSSAGTNAGSALLIPLWRQLAAKWGDVKFCQMQGDLCIEGYPDRNTPTILIYKDGEIKKQIVTLQELKGMETGLEDLEVLLLSVGAVSLGDVRLKGQKREDDGLGRKTIWQGVRKDEKEAEDDGGDSDWE
;
A
#
# COMPACT_ATOMS: atom_id res chain seq x y z
N MET A 1 -14.98 -79.28 30.00
CA MET A 1 -13.76 -78.70 29.41
C MET A 1 -14.16 -77.91 28.19
N ASN A 2 -14.06 -76.58 28.27
CA ASN A 2 -13.43 -75.68 27.29
C ASN A 2 -13.87 -74.26 27.63
N GLY A 3 -13.01 -73.57 28.41
CA GLY A 3 -13.12 -72.13 28.59
C GLY A 3 -12.76 -71.45 27.27
N MET A 4 -13.64 -70.60 26.78
CA MET A 4 -13.31 -69.64 25.74
C MET A 4 -12.53 -68.50 26.42
N PRO A 5 -11.31 -68.17 26.00
CA PRO A 5 -10.64 -66.98 26.51
C PRO A 5 -11.39 -65.75 26.00
N ASP A 6 -11.85 -64.91 26.94
CA ASP A 6 -12.33 -63.56 26.67
C ASP A 6 -11.17 -62.77 26.04
N MET A 7 -11.12 -62.73 24.71
CA MET A 7 -10.17 -61.87 24.02
C MET A 7 -10.71 -60.45 24.06
N PRO A 8 -9.97 -59.48 24.64
CA PRO A 8 -10.40 -58.09 24.61
C PRO A 8 -10.48 -57.66 23.14
N ILE A 9 -11.69 -57.34 22.70
CA ILE A 9 -11.94 -56.75 21.39
C ILE A 9 -11.29 -55.38 21.42
N ASN A 10 -10.13 -55.25 20.77
CA ASN A 10 -9.43 -53.97 20.69
C ASN A 10 -10.15 -53.11 19.65
N VAL A 11 -11.18 -52.39 20.11
CA VAL A 11 -11.89 -51.41 19.28
C VAL A 11 -10.90 -50.29 18.95
N GLN A 12 -10.52 -50.20 17.68
CA GLN A 12 -9.75 -49.07 17.18
C GLN A 12 -10.70 -47.88 17.14
N VAL A 13 -10.61 -47.01 18.14
CA VAL A 13 -11.42 -45.79 18.20
C VAL A 13 -10.66 -44.70 17.48
N ASP A 14 -11.20 -44.19 16.38
CA ASP A 14 -10.67 -42.98 15.75
C ASP A 14 -11.01 -41.78 16.66
N PRO A 15 -10.00 -41.08 17.23
CA PRO A 15 -10.22 -39.95 18.13
C PRO A 15 -11.00 -38.79 17.51
N ASN A 16 -11.05 -38.71 16.17
CA ASN A 16 -11.65 -37.63 15.41
C ASN A 16 -13.07 -37.92 14.91
N GLU A 17 -13.59 -39.13 15.07
CA GLU A 17 -14.99 -39.43 14.73
C GLU A 17 -15.96 -38.78 15.74
N ASP A 18 -17.02 -38.13 15.26
CA ASP A 18 -18.09 -37.57 16.10
C ASP A 18 -19.25 -38.57 16.17
N THR A 19 -19.10 -39.57 17.02
CA THR A 19 -20.17 -40.50 17.37
C THR A 19 -20.58 -40.31 18.84
N GLU A 20 -21.83 -40.63 19.17
CA GLU A 20 -22.33 -40.57 20.56
C GLU A 20 -21.46 -41.41 21.53
N TRP A 21 -20.77 -42.44 21.01
CA TRP A 21 -19.81 -43.23 21.74
C TRP A 21 -18.53 -42.46 22.08
N ASN A 22 -17.99 -41.66 21.16
CA ASN A 22 -16.78 -40.86 21.39
C ASN A 22 -17.01 -39.72 22.40
N ASP A 23 -18.20 -39.13 22.45
CA ASP A 23 -18.55 -38.13 23.46
C ASP A 23 -18.66 -38.72 24.88
N ILE A 24 -19.18 -39.95 25.00
CA ILE A 24 -19.17 -40.69 26.26
C ILE A 24 -17.72 -40.99 26.69
N LEU A 25 -16.84 -41.37 25.76
CA LEU A 25 -15.42 -41.63 26.03
C LEU A 25 -14.65 -40.36 26.44
N ARG A 26 -14.94 -39.21 25.83
CA ARG A 26 -14.41 -37.88 26.26
C ARG A 26 -14.87 -37.55 27.68
N LYS A 27 -16.15 -37.74 27.98
CA LYS A 27 -16.72 -37.52 29.33
C LYS A 27 -16.12 -38.43 30.41
N HIS A 28 -15.76 -39.66 30.05
CA HIS A 28 -15.07 -40.61 30.92
C HIS A 28 -13.53 -40.44 30.94
N LYS A 29 -12.98 -39.41 30.28
CA LYS A 29 -11.54 -39.08 30.18
C LYS A 29 -10.68 -40.18 29.55
N ILE A 30 -11.28 -41.01 28.71
CA ILE A 30 -10.60 -42.07 27.97
C ILE A 30 -9.94 -41.51 26.69
N ILE A 31 -10.52 -40.44 26.11
CA ILE A 31 -10.02 -39.72 24.93
C ILE A 31 -9.94 -38.21 25.27
N PRO A 32 -8.95 -37.45 24.77
CA PRO A 32 -8.85 -36.00 24.97
C PRO A 32 -10.09 -35.23 24.50
N GLU A 33 -10.41 -34.13 25.18
CA GLU A 33 -11.49 -33.23 24.77
C GLU A 33 -11.16 -32.57 23.41
N LYS A 34 -12.20 -32.38 22.59
CA LYS A 34 -12.06 -31.76 21.27
C LYS A 34 -11.71 -30.28 21.46
N PRO A 35 -10.79 -29.71 20.65
CA PRO A 35 -10.56 -28.27 20.69
C PRO A 35 -11.89 -27.53 20.42
N PRO A 36 -12.15 -26.40 21.10
CA PRO A 36 -13.36 -25.61 20.86
C PRO A 36 -13.42 -25.20 19.38
N SER A 37 -14.61 -25.26 18.77
CA SER A 37 -14.73 -24.91 17.36
C SER A 37 -14.40 -23.43 17.17
N PRO A 38 -13.65 -23.05 16.13
CA PRO A 38 -13.27 -21.65 15.88
C PRO A 38 -14.44 -20.76 15.43
N THR A 39 -15.64 -21.32 15.28
CA THR A 39 -16.86 -20.67 14.78
C THR A 39 -17.23 -19.37 15.51
N PRO A 40 -17.18 -19.26 16.85
CA PRO A 40 -17.54 -18.03 17.56
C PRO A 40 -16.58 -16.87 17.26
N ALA A 41 -15.27 -17.16 17.17
CA ALA A 41 -14.25 -16.16 16.86
C ALA A 41 -14.37 -15.67 15.40
N ILE A 42 -14.75 -16.56 14.49
CA ILE A 42 -15.00 -16.22 13.08
C ILE A 42 -16.25 -15.34 12.96
N GLU A 43 -17.34 -15.65 13.67
CA GLU A 43 -18.56 -14.84 13.67
C GLU A 43 -18.33 -13.44 14.23
N GLU A 44 -17.58 -13.33 15.34
CA GLU A 44 -17.22 -12.04 15.94
C GLU A 44 -16.35 -11.20 15.00
N ALA A 45 -15.35 -11.82 14.35
CA ALA A 45 -14.51 -11.15 13.37
C ALA A 45 -15.33 -10.65 12.14
N ILE A 46 -16.31 -11.43 11.69
CA ILE A 46 -17.21 -11.02 10.58
C ILE A 46 -18.08 -9.83 11.00
N LEU A 47 -18.59 -9.82 12.24
CA LEU A 47 -19.40 -8.71 12.76
C LEU A 47 -18.57 -7.42 12.84
N GLN A 48 -17.36 -7.50 13.41
CA GLN A 48 -16.44 -6.37 13.51
C GLN A 48 -16.04 -5.84 12.13
N ALA A 49 -15.75 -6.73 11.18
CA ALA A 49 -15.44 -6.32 9.80
C ALA A 49 -16.61 -5.58 9.14
N ARG A 50 -17.86 -5.96 9.45
CA ARG A 50 -19.06 -5.30 8.93
C ARG A 50 -19.26 -3.91 9.54
N GLU A 51 -19.05 -3.75 10.83
CA GLU A 51 -19.11 -2.43 11.50
C GLU A 51 -18.04 -1.50 10.94
N LEU A 52 -16.80 -1.97 10.82
CA LEU A 52 -15.70 -1.20 10.28
C LEU A 52 -15.94 -0.83 8.81
N ALA A 53 -16.47 -1.76 7.99
CA ALA A 53 -16.86 -1.46 6.62
C ALA A 53 -17.98 -0.41 6.54
N HIS A 54 -18.91 -0.40 7.49
CA HIS A 54 -19.94 0.62 7.58
C HIS A 54 -19.35 1.98 7.96
N GLU A 55 -18.48 2.06 8.96
CA GLU A 55 -17.81 3.31 9.37
C GLU A 55 -16.95 3.91 8.25
N HIS A 56 -16.23 3.08 7.50
CA HIS A 56 -15.35 3.49 6.42
C HIS A 56 -16.07 3.62 5.05
N ARG A 57 -17.40 3.45 4.97
CA ARG A 57 -18.15 3.43 3.69
C ARG A 57 -18.08 4.73 2.89
N LEU A 58 -17.85 5.85 3.56
CA LEU A 58 -17.69 7.16 2.94
C LEU A 58 -16.22 7.48 2.63
N GLU A 59 -15.27 6.67 3.11
CA GLU A 59 -13.83 6.91 2.94
C GLU A 59 -13.43 6.95 1.46
N GLY A 60 -12.73 8.00 1.06
CA GLY A 60 -12.34 8.26 -0.32
C GLY A 60 -13.44 8.85 -1.20
N LYS A 61 -14.64 9.14 -0.68
CA LYS A 61 -15.67 9.86 -1.44
C LYS A 61 -15.40 11.37 -1.51
N ASP A 62 -15.66 11.95 -2.67
CA ASP A 62 -15.57 13.40 -2.91
C ASP A 62 -16.85 14.13 -2.46
N LEU A 63 -16.81 15.47 -2.39
CA LEU A 63 -17.98 16.26 -1.98
C LEU A 63 -19.20 16.00 -2.88
N ASP A 64 -19.00 15.94 -4.20
CA ASP A 64 -20.07 15.65 -5.16
C ASP A 64 -20.68 14.24 -4.94
N GLU A 65 -19.84 13.24 -4.64
CA GLU A 65 -20.29 11.87 -4.37
C GLU A 65 -20.99 11.74 -3.00
N LEU A 66 -20.73 12.67 -2.07
CA LEU A 66 -21.46 12.76 -0.82
C LEU A 66 -22.84 13.36 -1.00
N ASP A 67 -22.96 14.37 -1.86
CA ASP A 67 -24.23 15.02 -2.16
C ASP A 67 -25.23 14.04 -2.82
N GLU A 68 -24.73 13.10 -3.61
CA GLU A 68 -25.56 12.01 -4.17
C GLU A 68 -26.15 11.05 -3.10
N LEU A 69 -25.61 11.04 -1.88
CA LEU A 69 -26.04 10.15 -0.79
C LEU A 69 -26.98 10.85 0.21
N GLU A 70 -27.33 12.12 0.00
CA GLU A 70 -28.23 12.88 0.88
C GLU A 70 -29.58 12.18 1.11
N ASP A 71 -30.08 11.46 0.11
CA ASP A 71 -31.35 10.73 0.19
C ASP A 71 -31.25 9.39 0.96
N GLU A 72 -30.04 8.84 1.11
CA GLU A 72 -29.79 7.50 1.66
C GLU A 72 -29.28 7.51 3.10
N GLU A 73 -28.65 8.60 3.54
CA GLU A 73 -27.91 8.70 4.79
C GLU A 73 -28.46 9.79 5.72
N ASP A 74 -28.12 9.70 7.01
CA ASP A 74 -28.52 10.72 8.00
C ASP A 74 -27.81 12.06 7.72
N GLU A 75 -28.58 13.15 7.63
CA GLU A 75 -28.09 14.51 7.35
C GLU A 75 -27.00 14.94 8.34
N ALA A 76 -27.13 14.61 9.63
CA ALA A 76 -26.13 14.95 10.65
C ALA A 76 -24.82 14.16 10.47
N PHE A 77 -24.91 12.92 9.97
CA PHE A 77 -23.74 12.09 9.68
C PHE A 77 -22.99 12.59 8.44
N LEU A 78 -23.71 12.88 7.35
CA LEU A 78 -23.14 13.46 6.13
C LEU A 78 -22.47 14.82 6.39
N ASP A 79 -23.10 15.69 7.16
CA ASP A 79 -22.52 17.00 7.49
C ASP A 79 -21.22 16.90 8.28
N SER A 80 -21.15 15.98 9.26
CA SER A 80 -19.91 15.73 9.99
C SER A 80 -18.78 15.27 9.07
N TYR A 81 -19.12 14.47 8.06
CA TYR A 81 -18.18 13.94 7.09
C TYR A 81 -17.75 15.00 6.06
N ARG A 82 -18.67 15.84 5.57
CA ARG A 82 -18.35 17.00 4.73
C ARG A 82 -17.38 17.94 5.42
N GLN A 83 -17.62 18.25 6.70
CA GLN A 83 -16.72 19.09 7.48
C GLN A 83 -15.33 18.46 7.62
N LYS A 84 -15.26 17.16 7.89
CA LYS A 84 -13.98 16.42 7.91
C LYS A 84 -13.25 16.53 6.57
N ARG A 85 -13.96 16.27 5.45
CA ARG A 85 -13.39 16.33 4.09
C ARG A 85 -12.93 17.73 3.70
N LEU A 86 -13.71 18.76 4.02
CA LEU A 86 -13.32 20.15 3.81
C LEU A 86 -12.04 20.50 4.59
N GLY A 87 -11.91 20.03 5.84
CA GLY A 87 -10.70 20.21 6.64
C GLY A 87 -9.47 19.52 6.04
N GLU A 88 -9.62 18.30 5.52
CA GLU A 88 -8.55 17.59 4.81
C GLU A 88 -8.11 18.34 3.55
N LEU A 89 -9.05 18.80 2.73
CA LEU A 89 -8.76 19.60 1.52
C LEU A 89 -8.04 20.91 1.84
N GLN A 90 -8.48 21.62 2.89
CA GLN A 90 -7.81 22.85 3.35
C GLN A 90 -6.37 22.57 3.82
N THR A 91 -6.16 21.44 4.49
CA THR A 91 -4.83 21.01 4.96
C THR A 91 -3.92 20.73 3.76
N ILE A 92 -4.40 19.98 2.77
CA ILE A 92 -3.66 19.70 1.53
C ILE A 92 -3.33 21.00 0.81
N GLN A 93 -4.31 21.90 0.66
CA GLN A 93 -4.10 23.19 -0.02
C GLN A 93 -3.05 24.06 0.69
N THR A 94 -3.05 24.07 2.02
CA THR A 94 -2.08 24.82 2.82
C THR A 94 -0.69 24.19 2.76
N ALA A 95 -0.61 22.86 2.75
CA ALA A 95 0.64 22.11 2.62
C ALA A 95 1.22 22.19 1.20
N SER A 96 0.41 22.51 0.19
CA SER A 96 0.78 22.55 -1.23
C SER A 96 1.66 23.77 -1.57
N VAL A 97 2.91 23.76 -1.12
CA VAL A 97 3.86 24.88 -1.27
C VAL A 97 4.79 24.72 -2.47
N TYR A 98 5.15 23.49 -2.85
CA TYR A 98 6.21 23.20 -3.81
C TYR A 98 5.74 23.33 -5.27
N ASN A 99 4.68 22.63 -5.68
CA ASN A 99 3.97 22.72 -6.97
C ASN A 99 4.81 22.69 -8.29
N GLN A 100 6.12 22.48 -8.23
CA GLN A 100 7.03 22.50 -9.37
C GLN A 100 8.27 21.66 -9.09
N VAL A 101 9.04 21.39 -10.15
CA VAL A 101 10.33 20.69 -10.05
C VAL A 101 11.44 21.71 -9.80
N TYR A 102 12.22 21.50 -8.74
CA TYR A 102 13.36 22.31 -8.37
C TYR A 102 14.64 21.71 -8.94
N GLN A 103 15.34 22.45 -9.81
CA GLN A 103 16.67 22.06 -10.25
C GLN A 103 17.66 22.42 -9.13
N ILE A 104 18.36 21.41 -8.59
CA ILE A 104 19.29 21.61 -7.47
C ILE A 104 20.73 21.39 -7.90
N GLN A 105 21.65 22.08 -7.24
CA GLN A 105 23.09 21.85 -7.39
C GLN A 105 23.69 21.24 -6.12
N LYS A 106 24.90 20.69 -6.23
CA LYS A 106 25.61 20.04 -5.11
C LYS A 106 25.71 20.90 -3.84
N PRO A 107 26.00 22.22 -3.91
CA PRO A 107 26.08 23.06 -2.70
C PRO A 107 24.75 23.21 -1.97
N GLU A 108 23.63 23.08 -2.69
CA GLU A 108 22.27 23.28 -2.16
C GLU A 108 21.65 21.98 -1.65
N TYR A 109 22.25 20.82 -1.97
CA TYR A 109 21.69 19.50 -1.70
C TYR A 109 21.32 19.30 -0.23
N SER A 110 22.22 19.62 0.70
CA SER A 110 21.97 19.44 2.15
C SER A 110 20.73 20.21 2.60
N LYS A 111 20.61 21.47 2.17
CA LYS A 111 19.51 22.34 2.57
C LYS A 111 18.21 21.96 1.88
N GLU A 112 18.25 21.81 0.56
CA GLU A 112 17.05 21.63 -0.25
C GLU A 112 16.49 20.20 -0.21
N VAL A 113 17.32 19.22 0.15
CA VAL A 113 16.93 17.80 0.24
C VAL A 113 16.96 17.31 1.68
N THR A 114 18.13 17.25 2.31
CA THR A 114 18.27 16.62 3.64
C THR A 114 17.52 17.37 4.73
N GLU A 115 17.75 18.67 4.88
CA GLU A 115 17.09 19.49 5.90
C GLU A 115 15.59 19.67 5.62
N GLU A 116 15.22 19.89 4.35
CA GLU A 116 13.82 20.06 3.98
C GLU A 116 13.01 18.76 4.15
N SER A 117 13.67 17.60 4.06
CA SER A 117 13.03 16.30 4.30
C SER A 117 12.56 16.08 5.74
N GLN A 118 12.99 16.92 6.68
CA GLN A 118 12.45 16.95 8.05
C GLN A 118 11.02 17.50 8.12
N LYS A 119 10.59 18.27 7.11
CA LYS A 119 9.25 18.89 7.07
C LYS A 119 8.30 18.13 6.16
N THR A 120 8.79 17.71 5.00
CA THR A 120 8.01 17.00 3.97
C THR A 120 8.80 15.83 3.40
N THR A 121 8.18 14.98 2.59
CA THR A 121 8.90 14.01 1.77
C THR A 121 9.53 14.72 0.58
N VAL A 122 10.82 14.47 0.34
CA VAL A 122 11.56 15.06 -0.80
C VAL A 122 11.99 13.95 -1.74
N LEU A 123 11.64 14.06 -3.02
CA LEU A 123 12.09 13.14 -4.06
C LEU A 123 13.09 13.83 -4.96
N VAL A 124 14.25 13.22 -5.16
CA VAL A 124 15.31 13.72 -6.04
C VAL A 124 15.43 12.80 -7.25
N LEU A 125 15.23 13.36 -8.43
CA LEU A 125 15.46 12.67 -9.70
C LEU A 125 16.88 12.98 -10.22
N LEU A 126 17.74 11.97 -10.24
CA LEU A 126 19.03 12.02 -10.91
C LEU A 126 18.86 11.62 -12.38
N VAL A 127 19.22 12.53 -13.29
CA VAL A 127 19.15 12.31 -14.73
C VAL A 127 20.53 12.19 -15.37
N SER A 128 20.58 11.57 -16.55
CA SER A 128 21.77 11.50 -17.40
C SER A 128 22.34 12.89 -17.72
N SER A 129 23.65 13.08 -17.49
CA SER A 129 24.38 14.27 -17.94
C SER A 129 24.56 14.31 -19.46
N ALA A 130 24.58 13.15 -20.12
CA ALA A 130 24.73 13.03 -21.57
C ALA A 130 23.44 13.38 -22.33
N GLY A 131 22.28 13.36 -21.66
CA GLY A 131 20.98 13.72 -22.24
C GLY A 131 20.40 12.70 -23.24
N THR A 132 21.07 11.58 -23.47
CA THR A 132 20.67 10.53 -24.42
C THR A 132 19.96 9.34 -23.77
N ASN A 133 19.90 9.29 -22.44
CA ASN A 133 19.22 8.22 -21.71
C ASN A 133 17.70 8.33 -21.87
N ALA A 134 17.10 7.34 -22.55
CA ALA A 134 15.67 7.31 -22.84
C ALA A 134 14.79 7.30 -21.58
N GLY A 135 15.23 6.61 -20.51
CA GLY A 135 14.49 6.57 -19.25
C GLY A 135 14.45 7.93 -18.56
N SER A 136 15.56 8.68 -18.59
CA SER A 136 15.60 10.07 -18.11
C SER A 136 14.66 10.96 -18.93
N ALA A 137 14.66 10.82 -20.26
CA ALA A 137 13.78 11.58 -21.14
C ALA A 137 12.28 11.28 -20.90
N LEU A 138 11.94 10.03 -20.57
CA LEU A 138 10.59 9.61 -20.19
C LEU A 138 10.17 10.22 -18.84
N LEU A 139 11.06 10.16 -17.84
CA LEU A 139 10.68 10.48 -16.47
C LEU A 139 10.58 12.00 -16.22
N ILE A 140 11.37 12.83 -16.89
CA ILE A 140 11.34 14.29 -16.74
C ILE A 140 9.94 14.91 -16.90
N PRO A 141 9.16 14.64 -17.98
CA PRO A 141 7.81 15.19 -18.11
C PRO A 141 6.81 14.61 -17.11
N LEU A 142 6.96 13.34 -16.71
CA LEU A 142 6.13 12.73 -15.65
C LEU A 142 6.40 13.39 -14.30
N TRP A 143 7.67 13.66 -14.00
CA TRP A 143 8.12 14.34 -12.79
C TRP A 143 7.48 15.73 -12.63
N ARG A 144 7.39 16.49 -13.73
CA ARG A 144 6.73 17.80 -13.75
C ARG A 144 5.23 17.71 -13.50
N GLN A 145 4.57 16.71 -14.08
CA GLN A 145 3.14 16.48 -13.87
C GLN A 145 2.86 16.09 -12.41
N LEU A 146 3.69 15.24 -11.81
CA LEU A 146 3.59 14.90 -10.40
C LEU A 146 3.81 16.11 -9.50
N ALA A 147 4.84 16.91 -9.76
CA ALA A 147 5.12 18.09 -8.95
C ALA A 147 3.97 19.10 -8.97
N ALA A 148 3.29 19.26 -10.11
CA ALA A 148 2.11 20.12 -10.23
C ALA A 148 0.89 19.55 -9.51
N LYS A 149 0.76 18.22 -9.44
CA LYS A 149 -0.36 17.51 -8.80
C LYS A 149 -0.21 17.39 -7.28
N TRP A 150 1.02 17.16 -6.82
CA TRP A 150 1.39 16.84 -5.45
C TRP A 150 2.25 17.96 -4.85
N GLY A 151 1.70 19.16 -4.75
CA GLY A 151 2.49 20.32 -4.31
C GLY A 151 2.88 20.30 -2.82
N ASP A 152 2.36 19.37 -2.04
CA ASP A 152 2.73 19.07 -0.66
C ASP A 152 3.98 18.19 -0.55
N VAL A 153 4.40 17.59 -1.66
CA VAL A 153 5.64 16.81 -1.80
C VAL A 153 6.65 17.63 -2.60
N LYS A 154 7.91 17.62 -2.17
CA LYS A 154 8.96 18.37 -2.88
C LYS A 154 9.64 17.50 -3.93
N PHE A 155 9.61 17.96 -5.18
CA PHE A 155 10.27 17.30 -6.31
C PHE A 155 11.51 18.07 -6.74
N CYS A 156 12.67 17.42 -6.64
CA CYS A 156 13.95 17.94 -7.07
C CYS A 156 14.47 17.17 -8.29
N GLN A 157 15.31 17.82 -9.09
CA GLN A 157 16.00 17.20 -10.21
C GLN A 157 17.46 17.68 -10.25
N MET A 158 18.38 16.77 -10.57
CA MET A 158 19.81 17.04 -10.65
C MET A 158 20.48 16.14 -11.69
N GLN A 159 21.60 16.57 -12.27
CA GLN A 159 22.42 15.67 -13.08
C GLN A 159 23.15 14.67 -12.18
N GLY A 160 23.18 13.40 -12.59
CA GLY A 160 23.78 12.31 -11.82
C GLY A 160 25.23 12.57 -11.44
N ASP A 161 26.06 13.03 -12.39
CA ASP A 161 27.50 13.28 -12.11
C ASP A 161 27.72 14.43 -11.11
N LEU A 162 26.83 15.43 -11.11
CA LEU A 162 26.95 16.57 -10.22
C LEU A 162 26.60 16.16 -8.78
N CYS A 163 25.70 15.19 -8.63
CA CYS A 163 25.29 14.69 -7.32
C CYS A 163 26.36 13.76 -6.76
N ILE A 164 26.80 12.80 -7.56
CA ILE A 164 27.78 11.78 -7.22
C ILE A 164 28.84 11.77 -8.32
N GLU A 165 30.09 12.09 -7.96
CA GLU A 165 31.17 12.18 -8.94
C GLU A 165 31.38 10.84 -9.66
N GLY A 166 31.29 10.86 -10.99
CA GLY A 166 31.41 9.65 -11.82
C GLY A 166 30.20 8.71 -11.75
N TYR A 167 29.01 9.18 -11.34
CA TYR A 167 27.81 8.36 -11.33
C TYR A 167 27.55 7.73 -12.71
N PRO A 168 27.44 6.39 -12.82
CA PRO A 168 27.31 5.75 -14.12
C PRO A 168 26.01 6.15 -14.84
N ASP A 169 26.11 6.58 -16.09
CA ASP A 169 24.94 6.99 -16.89
C ASP A 169 23.90 5.86 -17.02
N ARG A 170 24.35 4.61 -17.09
CA ARG A 170 23.50 3.40 -17.12
C ARG A 170 22.61 3.23 -15.89
N ASN A 171 22.95 3.86 -14.76
CA ASN A 171 22.15 3.81 -13.54
C ASN A 171 21.05 4.88 -13.53
N THR A 172 21.07 5.81 -14.50
CA THR A 172 20.04 6.84 -14.64
C THR A 172 18.85 6.33 -15.47
N PRO A 173 17.63 6.81 -15.22
CA PRO A 173 17.25 7.73 -14.13
C PRO A 173 17.34 7.04 -12.76
N THR A 174 17.60 7.82 -11.71
CA THR A 174 17.58 7.31 -10.32
C THR A 174 16.68 8.21 -9.49
N ILE A 175 15.78 7.62 -8.71
CA ILE A 175 14.93 8.35 -7.77
C ILE A 175 15.46 8.09 -6.36
N LEU A 176 15.81 9.16 -5.64
CA LEU A 176 16.15 9.12 -4.22
C LEU A 176 14.99 9.72 -3.44
N ILE A 177 14.50 9.00 -2.43
CA ILE A 177 13.36 9.43 -1.61
C ILE A 177 13.87 9.69 -0.21
N TYR A 178 13.77 10.95 0.21
CA TYR A 178 14.19 11.42 1.53
C TYR A 178 13.00 11.74 2.42
N LYS A 179 13.12 11.35 3.69
CA LYS A 179 12.18 11.68 4.76
C LYS A 179 12.93 11.68 6.09
N ASP A 180 12.63 12.65 6.94
CA ASP A 180 13.20 12.81 8.28
C ASP A 180 14.75 12.92 8.28
N GLY A 181 15.33 13.49 7.23
CA GLY A 181 16.78 13.66 7.07
C GLY A 181 17.52 12.47 6.48
N GLU A 182 16.82 11.38 6.16
CA GLU A 182 17.43 10.12 5.71
C GLU A 182 16.84 9.65 4.38
N ILE A 183 17.59 8.81 3.66
CA ILE A 183 17.09 8.11 2.47
C ILE A 183 16.19 6.97 2.93
N LYS A 184 14.91 6.99 2.55
CA LYS A 184 13.97 5.90 2.83
C LYS A 184 13.92 4.86 1.73
N LYS A 185 14.06 5.31 0.48
CA LYS A 185 14.03 4.42 -0.69
C LYS A 185 14.88 5.00 -1.82
N GLN A 186 15.50 4.11 -2.57
CA GLN A 186 16.24 4.44 -3.77
C GLN A 186 15.80 3.49 -4.87
N ILE A 187 15.48 4.05 -6.04
CA ILE A 187 15.13 3.29 -7.24
C ILE A 187 16.16 3.63 -8.30
N VAL A 188 16.88 2.61 -8.77
CA VAL A 188 17.91 2.76 -9.81
C VAL A 188 17.33 2.26 -11.12
N THR A 189 17.44 3.07 -12.18
CA THR A 189 16.74 2.87 -13.45
C THR A 189 15.21 2.82 -13.29
N LEU A 190 14.50 2.39 -14.32
CA LEU A 190 13.04 2.22 -14.29
C LEU A 190 12.61 0.77 -14.09
N GLN A 191 13.54 -0.16 -13.79
CA GLN A 191 13.22 -1.59 -13.73
C GLN A 191 12.13 -1.92 -12.70
N GLU A 192 12.16 -1.29 -11.53
CA GLU A 192 11.12 -1.42 -10.49
C GLU A 192 9.81 -0.72 -10.86
N LEU A 193 9.79 0.09 -11.93
CA LEU A 193 8.66 0.91 -12.38
C LEU A 193 8.19 0.51 -13.79
N LYS A 194 8.20 -0.79 -14.14
CA LYS A 194 7.83 -1.31 -15.48
C LYS A 194 8.73 -0.87 -16.65
N GLY A 195 9.95 -0.42 -16.37
CA GLY A 195 10.92 -0.07 -17.40
C GLY A 195 10.47 1.12 -18.25
N MET A 196 10.47 0.99 -19.57
CA MET A 196 10.08 2.10 -20.46
C MET A 196 8.56 2.31 -20.56
N GLU A 197 7.78 1.47 -19.90
CA GLU A 197 6.32 1.60 -19.81
C GLU A 197 5.86 2.34 -18.54
N THR A 198 6.79 2.93 -17.77
CA THR A 198 6.45 3.72 -16.58
C THR A 198 5.44 4.82 -16.90
N GLY A 199 4.28 4.78 -16.24
CA GLY A 199 3.25 5.80 -16.28
C GLY A 199 3.25 6.73 -15.07
N LEU A 200 2.27 7.64 -15.03
CA LEU A 200 2.02 8.47 -13.85
C LEU A 200 1.53 7.62 -12.67
N GLU A 201 0.67 6.64 -12.97
CA GLU A 201 0.05 5.77 -11.98
C GLU A 201 1.11 4.95 -11.22
N ASP A 202 2.17 4.50 -11.90
CA ASP A 202 3.27 3.76 -11.27
C ASP A 202 4.05 4.62 -10.26
N LEU A 203 4.21 5.91 -10.57
CA LEU A 203 4.85 6.87 -9.67
C LEU A 203 3.93 7.29 -8.52
N GLU A 204 2.62 7.30 -8.71
CA GLU A 204 1.65 7.51 -7.64
C GLU A 204 1.62 6.34 -6.67
N VAL A 205 1.73 5.10 -7.16
CA VAL A 205 1.92 3.91 -6.32
C VAL A 205 3.24 4.01 -5.54
N LEU A 206 4.31 4.53 -6.16
CA LEU A 206 5.56 4.80 -5.45
C LEU A 206 5.35 5.81 -4.30
N LEU A 207 4.66 6.92 -4.53
CA LEU A 207 4.35 7.91 -3.50
C LEU A 207 3.54 7.33 -2.33
N LEU A 208 2.57 6.45 -2.63
CA LEU A 208 1.81 5.70 -1.64
C LEU A 208 2.71 4.77 -0.82
N SER A 209 3.56 3.98 -1.49
CA SER A 209 4.43 2.98 -0.84
C SER A 209 5.40 3.58 0.18
N VAL A 210 5.79 4.85 -0.02
CA VAL A 210 6.71 5.57 0.89
C VAL A 210 5.97 6.48 1.88
N GLY A 211 4.64 6.46 1.89
CA GLY A 211 3.82 7.29 2.77
C GLY A 211 3.93 8.79 2.46
N ALA A 212 4.34 9.18 1.25
CA ALA A 212 4.35 10.58 0.83
C ALA A 212 2.93 11.11 0.61
N VAL A 213 2.01 10.22 0.25
CA VAL A 213 0.59 10.50 -0.03
C VAL A 213 -0.26 9.45 0.69
N SER A 214 -1.46 9.84 1.12
CA SER A 214 -2.41 8.93 1.77
C SER A 214 -3.23 8.13 0.76
N LEU A 215 -3.58 6.89 1.07
CA LEU A 215 -4.38 6.02 0.19
C LEU A 215 -5.76 6.61 -0.16
N GLY A 216 -6.34 7.40 0.75
CA GLY A 216 -7.64 8.06 0.59
C GLY A 216 -7.57 9.44 -0.05
N ASP A 217 -6.42 9.84 -0.60
CA ASP A 217 -6.26 11.16 -1.22
C ASP A 217 -7.07 11.26 -2.52
N VAL A 218 -7.96 12.25 -2.58
CA VAL A 218 -8.86 12.51 -3.72
C VAL A 218 -8.10 12.73 -5.02
N ARG A 219 -6.86 13.23 -4.94
CA ARG A 219 -6.01 13.47 -6.12
C ARG A 219 -5.61 12.16 -6.81
N LEU A 220 -5.65 11.00 -6.13
CA LEU A 220 -5.37 9.70 -6.74
C LEU A 220 -6.45 9.26 -7.72
N LYS A 221 -7.67 9.80 -7.63
CA LYS A 221 -8.71 9.55 -8.62
C LYS A 221 -8.26 10.19 -9.93
N GLY A 222 -7.82 9.35 -10.87
CA GLY A 222 -7.42 9.80 -12.19
C GLY A 222 -8.52 10.63 -12.82
N GLN A 223 -8.15 11.75 -13.45
CA GLN A 223 -9.04 12.49 -14.34
C GLN A 223 -9.85 11.48 -15.15
N LYS A 224 -11.17 11.50 -15.05
CA LYS A 224 -12.06 10.78 -15.96
C LYS A 224 -11.65 11.21 -17.37
N ARG A 225 -10.81 10.42 -18.04
CA ARG A 225 -10.83 10.36 -19.49
C ARG A 225 -12.14 9.65 -19.80
N GLU A 226 -13.08 10.43 -20.30
CA GLU A 226 -14.18 9.89 -21.09
C GLU A 226 -13.53 9.09 -22.23
N ASP A 227 -14.05 7.89 -22.51
CA ASP A 227 -13.53 6.87 -23.44
C ASP A 227 -12.38 6.01 -22.84
N ASP A 228 -12.38 4.67 -22.79
CA ASP A 228 -13.15 3.63 -23.49
C ASP A 228 -13.22 2.36 -22.60
N GLY A 229 -14.31 1.58 -22.73
CA GLY A 229 -14.75 0.51 -21.83
C GLY A 229 -13.88 -0.75 -21.72
N LEU A 230 -12.66 -0.64 -21.19
CA LEU A 230 -11.87 -1.77 -20.72
C LEU A 230 -11.58 -1.63 -19.22
N GLY A 231 -12.01 -2.66 -18.46
CA GLY A 231 -12.04 -2.69 -17.01
C GLY A 231 -10.73 -2.26 -16.36
N ARG A 232 -10.80 -1.14 -15.62
CA ARG A 232 -9.72 -0.67 -14.76
C ARG A 232 -9.49 -1.69 -13.65
N LYS A 233 -8.33 -2.35 -13.63
CA LYS A 233 -7.79 -2.87 -12.37
C LYS A 233 -7.49 -1.65 -11.50
N THR A 234 -8.28 -1.48 -10.46
CA THR A 234 -8.10 -0.39 -9.49
C THR A 234 -6.70 -0.52 -8.86
N ILE A 235 -6.07 0.64 -8.63
CA ILE A 235 -4.78 0.81 -7.92
C ILE A 235 -4.72 -0.05 -6.64
N TRP A 236 -5.89 -0.30 -6.04
CA TRP A 236 -6.17 -1.22 -4.94
C TRP A 236 -5.60 -2.64 -5.05
N GLN A 237 -5.45 -3.23 -6.25
CA GLN A 237 -4.89 -4.59 -6.38
C GLN A 237 -3.36 -4.62 -6.37
N GLY A 238 -2.68 -3.51 -6.69
CA GLY A 238 -1.22 -3.44 -6.76
C GLY A 238 -0.59 -3.37 -5.37
N VAL A 239 -1.06 -2.43 -4.54
CA VAL A 239 -0.50 -2.18 -3.19
C VAL A 239 -0.62 -3.41 -2.27
N ARG A 240 -1.74 -4.14 -2.35
CA ARG A 240 -1.94 -5.39 -1.58
C ARG A 240 -1.07 -6.56 -2.03
N LYS A 241 -0.52 -6.53 -3.25
CA LYS A 241 0.36 -7.59 -3.75
C LYS A 241 1.78 -7.43 -3.19
N ASP A 242 2.27 -6.19 -3.10
CA ASP A 242 3.58 -5.89 -2.50
C ASP A 242 3.60 -6.15 -0.99
N GLU A 243 2.52 -5.86 -0.26
CA GLU A 243 2.42 -6.22 1.17
C GLU A 243 2.46 -7.73 1.41
N LYS A 244 1.85 -8.53 0.50
CA LYS A 244 1.88 -9.99 0.59
C LYS A 244 3.24 -10.60 0.22
N GLU A 245 3.97 -9.99 -0.71
CA GLU A 245 5.30 -10.46 -1.10
C GLU A 245 6.38 -10.06 -0.07
N ALA A 246 6.16 -8.98 0.70
CA ALA A 246 7.05 -8.58 1.78
C ALA A 246 6.90 -9.42 3.07
N GLU A 247 5.79 -10.14 3.25
CA GLU A 247 5.56 -11.03 4.40
C GLU A 247 6.02 -12.49 4.16
N ASP A 248 6.32 -12.90 2.91
CA ASP A 248 6.63 -14.30 2.56
C ASP A 248 8.15 -14.62 2.51
N ASP A 249 9.03 -13.63 2.68
CA ASP A 249 10.48 -13.81 2.51
C ASP A 249 11.24 -14.08 3.83
N GLY A 250 10.63 -14.90 4.70
CA GLY A 250 11.16 -15.23 6.02
C GLY A 250 10.85 -16.66 6.48
N GLY A 251 11.45 -17.67 5.84
CA GLY A 251 11.37 -19.05 6.36
C GLY A 251 11.87 -20.16 5.44
N ASP A 252 13.17 -20.42 5.56
CA ASP A 252 13.97 -21.53 5.00
C ASP A 252 13.35 -22.95 5.15
N SER A 253 13.65 -23.85 4.21
CA SER A 253 14.10 -25.26 4.40
C SER A 253 13.45 -26.32 3.49
N ASP A 254 14.26 -26.79 2.53
CA ASP A 254 14.63 -28.18 2.18
C ASP A 254 13.56 -29.30 2.01
N TRP A 255 13.94 -30.34 1.23
CA TRP A 255 13.21 -31.57 0.80
C TRP A 255 12.30 -31.38 -0.45
N GLU A 256 12.47 -32.05 -1.60
CA GLU A 256 13.14 -33.31 -2.01
C GLU A 256 13.93 -33.15 -3.34
#